data_AF-A0AA94EML4-F1
#
_entry.id   AF-A0AA94EML4-F1
#
_cell.length_a   1.000
_cell.length_b   1.000
_cell.length_c   1.000
_cell.angle_alpha   90.00
_cell.angle_beta   90.00
_cell.angle_gamma   90.00
#
_symmetry.space_group_name_H-M   'P 1'
#
loop_
_entity.id
_entity.type
_entity.pdbx_description
1 polymer ?
#
loop_
_entity_poly.entity_id
_entity_poly.type
_entity_poly.pdbx_seq_one_letter_code
_entity_poly.pdbx_strand_id
1 'polypeptide(L)' 'MSAITVTVSIKLAWWVPAYIAGVRFMSELTGLEPDIDRVQAWIMRGINFQVFDNKR' A
#
# COMPACT_ATOMS: atom_id res chain seq x y z
N MET A 1 -25.78 10.41 -20.59
CA MET A 1 -24.55 9.84 -20.02
C MET A 1 -24.91 9.22 -18.68
N SER A 2 -24.74 7.91 -18.53
CA SER A 2 -24.96 7.25 -17.24
C SER A 2 -23.71 7.43 -16.36
N ALA A 3 -23.89 7.85 -15.11
CA ALA A 3 -22.78 8.05 -14.16
C ALA A 3 -22.79 6.90 -13.14
N ILE A 4 -21.67 6.18 -13.04
CA ILE A 4 -21.46 5.12 -12.05
C ILE A 4 -20.54 5.70 -10.97
N THR A 5 -21.00 5.70 -9.71
CA THR A 5 -20.20 6.14 -8.56
C THR A 5 -19.70 4.91 -7.81
N VAL A 6 -18.39 4.72 -7.76
CA VAL A 6 -17.74 3.63 -7.02
C VAL A 6 -16.97 4.21 -5.84
N THR A 7 -17.16 3.65 -4.65
CA THR A 7 -16.42 4.04 -3.45
C THR A 7 -15.37 2.97 -3.14
N VAL A 8 -14.09 3.34 -3.12
CA VAL A 8 -12.99 2.43 -2.78
C VAL A 8 -12.42 2.83 -1.42
N SER A 9 -12.40 1.89 -0.48
CA SER A 9 -11.71 2.04 0.81
C SER A 9 -10.43 1.22 0.81
N ILE A 10 -9.31 1.87 1.12
CA ILE A 10 -8.01 1.23 1.24
C ILE A 10 -7.68 1.13 2.72
N LYS A 11 -7.56 -0.09 3.24
CA LYS A 11 -7.13 -0.35 4.62
C LYS A 11 -5.68 -0.79 4.61
N LEU A 12 -4.83 -0.06 5.32
CA LEU A 12 -3.44 -0.40 5.56
C LEU A 12 -3.32 -1.20 6.85
N ALA A 13 -2.57 -2.29 6.83
CA ALA A 13 -2.20 -3.00 8.03
C ALA A 13 -1.27 -2.13 8.89
N TRP A 14 -1.44 -2.20 10.22
CA TRP A 14 -0.75 -1.35 11.18
C TRP A 14 0.79 -1.43 11.11
N TRP A 15 1.33 -2.55 10.61
CA TRP A 15 2.78 -2.78 10.48
C TRP A 15 3.40 -2.14 9.23
N VAL A 16 2.62 -1.85 8.19
CA VAL A 16 3.10 -1.30 6.90
C VAL A 16 3.91 0.00 7.07
N PRO A 17 3.43 1.03 7.81
CA PRO A 17 4.20 2.25 7.98
C PRO A 17 5.53 2.03 8.72
N ALA A 18 5.54 1.15 9.74
CA ALA A 18 6.77 0.81 10.47
C ALA A 18 7.77 0.05 9.57
N TYR A 19 7.29 -0.85 8.72
CA TYR A 19 8.12 -1.54 7.74
C TYR A 19 8.76 -0.58 6.74
N ILE A 20 7.98 0.35 6.16
CA ILE A 20 8.50 1.36 5.22
C ILE A 20 9.55 2.25 5.90
N ALA A 21 9.32 2.65 7.14
CA ALA A 21 10.30 3.41 7.92
C ALA A 21 11.60 2.62 8.12
N GLY A 22 11.51 1.31 8.42
CA GLY A 22 12.67 0.43 8.55
C GLY A 22 13.44 0.25 7.24
N VAL A 23 12.74 0.07 6.11
CA VAL A 23 13.35 -0.03 4.77
C VAL A 23 14.08 1.27 4.43
N ARG A 24 13.44 2.43 4.68
CA ARG A 24 14.07 3.73 4.47
C ARG A 24 15.31 3.90 5.33
N PHE A 25 15.24 3.59 6.62
CA PHE A 25 16.38 3.67 7.52
C PHE A 25 17.54 2.78 7.06
N MET A 26 17.26 1.55 6.61
CA MET A 26 18.30 0.65 6.09
C MET A 26 18.89 1.15 4.78
N SER A 27 18.09 1.77 3.91
CA SER A 27 18.59 2.42 2.69
C SER A 27 19.51 3.59 3.01
N GLU A 28 19.11 4.46 3.95
CA GLU A 28 19.93 5.58 4.42
C GLU A 28 21.22 5.09 5.12
N LEU A 29 21.15 4.00 5.89
CA LEU A 29 22.28 3.43 6.62
C LEU A 29 23.29 2.73 5.70
N THR A 30 22.81 2.01 4.69
CA THR A 30 23.66 1.23 3.78
C THR A 30 24.07 2.00 2.52
N GLY A 31 23.37 3.09 2.20
CA GLY A 31 23.52 3.82 0.96
C GLY A 31 23.02 3.06 -0.28
N LEU A 32 22.33 1.93 -0.09
CA LEU A 32 21.80 1.10 -1.17
C LEU A 32 20.33 1.41 -1.43
N GLU A 33 19.93 1.32 -2.69
CA GLU A 33 18.53 1.42 -3.06
C GLU A 33 17.79 0.12 -2.70
N PRO A 34 16.63 0.21 -2.05
CA PRO A 34 15.82 -0.95 -1.78
C PRO A 34 15.22 -1.49 -3.09
N ASP A 35 15.17 -2.81 -3.21
CA ASP A 35 14.46 -3.49 -4.29
C ASP A 35 12.95 -3.18 -4.19
N ILE A 36 12.49 -2.28 -5.07
CA ILE A 36 11.12 -1.74 -5.05
C ILE A 36 10.09 -2.83 -5.33
N ASP A 37 10.38 -3.79 -6.23
CA ASP A 37 9.47 -4.89 -6.54
C ASP A 37 9.23 -5.74 -5.29
N ARG A 38 10.28 -6.02 -4.53
CA ARG A 38 10.18 -6.79 -3.29
C ARG A 38 9.43 -6.02 -2.21
N VAL A 39 9.72 -4.72 -2.04
CA VAL A 39 9.04 -3.85 -1.08
C VAL A 39 7.55 -3.74 -1.42
N GLN A 40 7.21 -3.55 -2.70
CA GLN A 40 5.83 -3.52 -3.18
C GLN A 40 5.11 -4.83 -2.90
N ALA A 41 5.72 -5.98 -3.18
CA ALA A 41 5.12 -7.29 -2.90
C ALA A 41 4.81 -7.46 -1.39
N TRP A 42 5.65 -6.95 -0.51
CA TRP A 42 5.39 -6.94 0.93
C TRP A 42 4.26 -5.98 1.30
N ILE A 43 4.31 -4.73 0.84
CA ILE A 43 3.28 -3.73 1.13
C ILE A 43 1.90 -4.20 0.65
N MET A 44 1.82 -4.81 -0.54
CA MET A 44 0.58 -5.34 -1.09
C MET A 44 -0.06 -6.42 -0.22
N ARG A 45 0.71 -7.17 0.58
CA ARG A 45 0.15 -8.10 1.59
C ARG A 45 -0.51 -7.38 2.76
N GLY A 46 -0.07 -6.15 3.05
CA GLY A 46 -0.61 -5.31 4.10
C GLY A 46 -1.74 -4.39 3.63
N ILE A 47 -2.03 -4.32 2.33
CA ILE A 47 -3.12 -3.51 1.79
C ILE A 47 -4.36 -4.40 1.59
N ASN A 48 -5.48 -3.98 2.16
CA ASN A 48 -6.79 -4.58 1.93
C ASN A 48 -7.68 -3.57 1.19
N PHE A 49 -8.07 -3.92 -0.04
CA PHE A 49 -8.96 -3.12 -0.86
C PHE A 49 -10.41 -3.56 -0.64
N GLN A 50 -11.23 -2.65 -0.12
CA GLN A 50 -12.68 -2.85 0.01
C GLN A 50 -13.37 -1.98 -1.04
N VAL A 51 -13.89 -2.61 -2.09
CA VAL A 51 -14.66 -1.94 -3.14
C VAL A 51 -16.13 -1.98 -2.75
N PHE A 52 -16.74 -0.80 -2.65
CA PHE A 52 -18.17 -0.66 -2.42
C PHE A 52 -18.81 -0.22 -3.74
N ASP A 53 -19.56 -1.13 -4.36
CA ASP A 53 -20.40 -0.83 -5.51
C ASP A 53 -21.69 -0.17 -5.02
N ASN A 54 -21.82 1.14 -5.26
CA ASN A 54 -23.03 1.87 -4.92
C ASN A 54 -24.05 1.71 -6.04
N LYS A 55 -24.69 0.54 -6.10
CA LYS A 55 -25.86 0.31 -6.96
C LYS A 55 -27.04 1.09 -6.42
N ARG A 56 -27.37 2.21 -7.08
CA ARG A 56 -28.66 2.91 -6.96
C ARG A 56 -29.71 2.21 -7.82
#